data_AF-A0A9E3HY39-F1
#
_entry.id   AF-A0A9E3HY39-F1
#
_cell.length_a   1.000
_cell.length_b   1.000
_cell.length_c   1.000
_cell.angle_alpha   90.00
_cell.angle_beta   90.00
_cell.angle_gamma   90.00
#
_symmetry.space_group_name_H-M   'P 1'
#
loop_
_entity.id
_entity.type
_entity.pdbx_description
1 polymer ?
#
loop_
_entity_poly.entity_id
_entity_poly.type
_entity_poly.pdbx_seq_one_letter_code
_entity_poly.pdbx_strand_id
1 'polypeptide(L)'
;MKHHLPDLSGTPPGGRPLALAAMAVFAVAMAYMEAAIVVYLRKIYYPGGFAFPLVPIDGQILVVEIGRELSTIVLLSAASWFAGRRLAERFALFCFAFALWDIFYYVWLKVILGWPSSLLTWDVLFLIPLPWIGPVLSPLLVSLSLLTGSLIIFKRLNMGGVFRPNWREWIIACGGVWLILLSYTVDLDAGFGRAMPEPYRWEFLIVGIAAGFFALMRSLLRTANLEESTDE
;
A
#
# COMPACT_ATOMS: atom_id res chain seq x y z
N MET A 1 -12.50 -47.03 32.18
CA MET A 1 -12.99 -46.46 30.92
C MET A 1 -12.61 -44.99 30.85
N LYS A 2 -11.50 -44.65 30.17
CA LYS A 2 -11.14 -43.25 29.90
C LYS A 2 -11.86 -42.84 28.62
N HIS A 3 -12.84 -41.95 28.73
CA HIS A 3 -13.47 -41.33 27.57
C HIS A 3 -12.42 -40.51 26.82
N HIS A 4 -12.00 -41.01 25.66
CA HIS A 4 -11.26 -40.24 24.67
C HIS A 4 -12.24 -39.25 24.04
N LEU A 5 -12.16 -37.98 24.45
CA LEU A 5 -12.82 -36.91 23.70
C LEU A 5 -12.07 -36.76 22.37
N PRO A 6 -12.77 -36.67 21.23
CA PRO A 6 -12.14 -36.41 19.96
C PRO A 6 -11.48 -35.02 19.97
N ASP A 7 -10.22 -34.97 19.56
CA ASP A 7 -9.46 -33.75 19.34
C ASP A 7 -10.13 -32.91 18.24
N LEU A 8 -10.72 -31.77 18.64
CA LEU A 8 -11.35 -30.79 17.76
C LEU A 8 -10.38 -29.70 17.26
N SER A 9 -9.06 -29.86 17.43
CA SER A 9 -8.07 -28.87 16.98
C SER A 9 -7.77 -28.89 15.47
N GLY A 10 -8.41 -29.79 14.72
CA GLY A 10 -8.29 -29.88 13.27
C GLY A 10 -9.07 -28.80 12.51
N THR A 11 -8.69 -27.53 12.63
CA THR A 11 -9.05 -26.59 11.55
C THR A 11 -8.32 -27.05 10.28
N PRO A 12 -9.02 -27.33 9.16
CA PRO A 12 -8.37 -27.82 7.96
C PRO A 12 -7.36 -26.78 7.44
N PRO A 13 -6.30 -27.20 6.72
CA PRO A 13 -5.27 -26.29 6.19
C PRO A 13 -5.76 -25.30 5.10
N GLY A 14 -7.07 -25.17 4.89
CA GLY A 14 -7.70 -24.40 3.82
C GLY A 14 -7.89 -22.89 4.06
N GLY A 15 -7.48 -22.34 5.20
CA GLY A 15 -7.81 -20.95 5.58
C GLY A 15 -7.01 -19.84 4.88
N ARG A 16 -5.84 -20.16 4.32
CA ARG A 16 -4.89 -19.16 3.79
C ARG A 16 -5.25 -18.60 2.41
N PRO A 17 -5.60 -19.42 1.40
CA PRO A 17 -6.02 -18.88 0.10
C PRO A 17 -7.36 -18.12 0.20
N LEU A 18 -8.25 -18.55 1.10
CA LEU A 18 -9.52 -17.86 1.33
C LEU A 18 -9.31 -16.47 1.94
N ALA A 19 -8.40 -16.31 2.91
CA ALA A 19 -8.08 -15.01 3.49
C ALA A 19 -7.51 -14.05 2.45
N LEU A 20 -6.56 -14.50 1.60
CA LEU A 20 -6.02 -13.67 0.52
C LEU A 20 -7.09 -13.30 -0.52
N ALA A 21 -7.94 -14.24 -0.90
CA ALA A 21 -9.04 -13.98 -1.83
C ALA A 21 -10.05 -12.97 -1.25
N ALA A 22 -10.48 -13.16 0.01
CA ALA A 22 -11.37 -12.23 0.69
C ALA A 22 -10.74 -10.83 0.83
N MET A 23 -9.44 -10.79 1.16
CA MET A 23 -8.70 -9.53 1.28
C MET A 23 -8.56 -8.82 -0.07
N ALA A 24 -8.37 -9.57 -1.17
CA ALA A 24 -8.36 -9.02 -2.52
C ALA A 24 -9.72 -8.44 -2.89
N VAL A 25 -10.81 -9.18 -2.67
CA VAL A 25 -12.18 -8.70 -2.93
C VAL A 25 -12.47 -7.42 -2.13
N PHE A 26 -12.12 -7.40 -0.85
CA PHE A 26 -12.28 -6.20 -0.01
C PHE A 26 -11.47 -5.03 -0.55
N ALA A 27 -10.19 -5.22 -0.87
CA ALA A 27 -9.33 -4.14 -1.36
C ALA A 27 -9.84 -3.55 -2.68
N VAL A 28 -10.26 -4.41 -3.62
CA VAL A 28 -10.82 -4.00 -4.91
C VAL A 28 -12.14 -3.23 -4.74
N ALA A 29 -13.00 -3.67 -3.82
CA ALA A 29 -14.27 -2.99 -3.52
C ALA A 29 -14.03 -1.64 -2.83
N MET A 30 -13.12 -1.58 -1.86
CA MET A 30 -12.70 -0.34 -1.21
C MET A 30 -12.10 0.65 -2.21
N ALA A 31 -11.32 0.16 -3.18
CA ALA A 31 -10.76 1.00 -4.23
C ALA A 31 -11.83 1.63 -5.11
N TYR A 32 -12.93 0.91 -5.39
CA TYR A 32 -14.07 1.46 -6.12
C TYR A 32 -14.75 2.58 -5.34
N MET A 33 -14.98 2.39 -4.04
CA MET A 33 -15.60 3.41 -3.18
C MET A 33 -14.79 4.70 -3.19
N GLU A 34 -13.47 4.57 -3.09
CA GLU A 34 -12.52 5.67 -3.14
C GLU A 34 -12.52 6.38 -4.50
N ALA A 35 -12.43 5.61 -5.59
CA ALA A 35 -12.52 6.14 -6.95
C ALA A 35 -13.86 6.86 -7.20
N ALA A 36 -14.98 6.34 -6.68
CA ALA A 36 -16.29 6.97 -6.83
C ALA A 36 -16.33 8.36 -6.16
N ILE A 37 -15.74 8.52 -4.97
CA ILE A 37 -15.65 9.81 -4.30
C ILE A 37 -14.82 10.79 -5.14
N VAL A 38 -13.66 10.34 -5.65
CA VAL A 38 -12.80 11.17 -6.52
C VAL A 38 -13.50 11.55 -7.83
N VAL A 39 -14.34 10.69 -8.40
CA VAL A 39 -15.18 11.02 -9.55
C VAL A 39 -16.11 12.19 -9.23
N TYR A 40 -16.76 12.18 -8.06
CA TYR A 40 -17.61 13.30 -7.64
C TYR A 40 -16.79 14.57 -7.40
N LEU A 41 -15.64 14.49 -6.72
CA LEU A 41 -14.76 15.63 -6.51
C LEU A 41 -14.30 16.25 -7.83
N ARG A 42 -13.85 15.44 -8.78
CA ARG A 42 -13.43 15.93 -10.10
C ARG A 42 -14.60 16.53 -10.88
N LYS A 43 -15.82 16.03 -10.72
CA LYS A 43 -17.00 16.66 -11.33
C LYS A 43 -17.29 18.06 -10.75
N ILE A 44 -17.04 18.27 -9.46
CA ILE A 44 -17.27 19.55 -8.77
C ILE A 44 -16.15 20.55 -9.10
N TYR A 45 -14.89 20.13 -8.97
CA TYR A 45 -13.72 21.02 -9.03
C TYR A 45 -13.04 21.07 -10.39
N TYR A 46 -13.21 20.04 -11.22
CA TYR A 46 -12.53 19.88 -12.51
C TYR A 46 -13.51 19.50 -13.64
N PRO A 47 -14.55 20.31 -13.92
CA PRO A 47 -15.56 19.98 -14.93
C PRO A 47 -14.99 19.86 -16.36
N GLY A 48 -13.84 20.48 -16.64
CA GLY A 48 -13.11 20.37 -17.91
C GLY A 48 -12.07 19.25 -17.98
N GLY A 49 -11.94 18.44 -16.91
CA GLY A 49 -10.89 17.44 -16.76
C GLY A 49 -9.84 17.84 -15.72
N PHE A 50 -9.27 16.84 -15.06
CA PHE A 50 -8.26 17.04 -14.02
C PHE A 50 -6.91 17.42 -14.64
N ALA A 51 -6.35 18.54 -14.18
CA ALA A 51 -5.04 19.04 -14.57
C ALA A 51 -4.42 19.89 -13.44
N PHE A 52 -3.10 20.06 -13.50
CA PHE A 52 -2.39 21.03 -12.68
C PHE A 52 -2.41 22.42 -13.36
N PRO A 53 -2.22 23.53 -12.61
CA PRO A 53 -2.10 23.60 -11.15
C PRO A 53 -3.38 23.19 -10.42
N LEU A 54 -3.26 22.76 -9.17
CA LEU A 54 -4.41 22.36 -8.36
C LEU A 54 -5.33 23.56 -8.10
N VAL A 55 -6.64 23.34 -8.19
CA VAL A 55 -7.62 24.39 -7.87
C VAL A 55 -7.81 24.48 -6.35
N PRO A 56 -8.06 25.67 -5.80
CA PRO A 56 -8.39 25.81 -4.38
C PRO A 56 -9.66 25.01 -4.04
N ILE A 57 -9.54 24.11 -3.07
CA ILE A 57 -10.66 23.34 -2.51
C ILE A 57 -11.16 24.07 -1.27
N ASP A 58 -12.47 23.98 -1.03
CA ASP A 58 -13.06 24.51 0.21
C ASP A 58 -12.41 23.86 1.44
N GLY A 59 -12.11 24.67 2.46
CA GLY A 59 -11.37 24.21 3.62
C GLY A 59 -12.08 23.09 4.41
N GLN A 60 -13.41 23.10 4.46
CA GLN A 60 -14.17 22.03 5.12
C GLN A 60 -14.11 20.74 4.31
N ILE A 61 -14.23 20.83 2.99
CA ILE A 61 -14.10 19.67 2.09
C ILE A 61 -12.70 19.08 2.18
N LEU A 62 -11.65 19.92 2.23
CA LEU A 62 -10.27 19.45 2.39
C LEU A 62 -10.06 18.65 3.68
N VAL A 63 -10.63 19.12 4.81
CA VAL A 63 -10.56 18.40 6.09
C VAL A 63 -11.30 17.05 6.01
N VAL A 64 -12.45 17.00 5.33
CA VAL A 64 -13.17 15.75 5.09
C VAL A 64 -12.35 14.78 4.25
N GLU A 65 -11.66 15.26 3.21
CA GLU A 65 -10.80 14.42 2.37
C GLU A 65 -9.60 13.87 3.14
N ILE A 66 -8.96 14.68 3.99
CA ILE A 66 -7.92 14.20 4.91
C ILE A 66 -8.49 13.12 5.86
N GLY A 67 -9.68 13.35 6.43
CA GLY A 67 -10.33 12.37 7.29
C GLY A 67 -10.66 11.06 6.57
N ARG A 68 -11.07 11.14 5.30
CA ARG A 68 -11.38 10.00 4.45
C ARG A 68 -10.14 9.17 4.13
N GLU A 69 -9.05 9.80 3.71
CA GLU A 69 -7.78 9.12 3.45
C GLU A 69 -7.22 8.42 4.68
N LEU A 70 -7.25 9.09 5.85
CA LEU A 70 -6.89 8.47 7.13
C LEU A 70 -7.77 7.25 7.42
N SER A 71 -9.08 7.38 7.18
CA SER A 71 -10.03 6.28 7.39
C SER A 71 -9.73 5.08 6.51
N THR A 72 -9.28 5.29 5.28
CA THR A 72 -8.88 4.19 4.37
C THR A 72 -7.66 3.43 4.89
N ILE A 73 -6.64 4.13 5.41
CA ILE A 73 -5.50 3.47 6.08
C ILE A 73 -5.98 2.64 7.29
N VAL A 74 -6.86 3.21 8.11
CA VAL A 74 -7.41 2.54 9.31
C VAL A 74 -8.20 1.29 8.91
N LEU A 75 -9.06 1.38 7.90
CA LEU A 75 -9.88 0.25 7.42
C LEU A 75 -9.01 -0.88 6.88
N LEU A 76 -8.01 -0.58 6.04
CA LEU A 76 -7.07 -1.57 5.52
C LEU A 76 -6.27 -2.24 6.65
N SER A 77 -5.83 -1.44 7.62
CA SER A 77 -5.09 -1.92 8.81
C SER A 77 -5.96 -2.83 9.68
N ALA A 78 -7.20 -2.44 9.94
CA ALA A 78 -8.15 -3.21 10.74
C ALA A 78 -8.50 -4.55 10.06
N ALA A 79 -8.82 -4.53 8.76
CA ALA A 79 -9.12 -5.74 8.00
C ALA A 79 -7.94 -6.73 8.03
N SER A 80 -6.73 -6.22 7.83
CA SER A 80 -5.49 -7.01 7.89
C SER A 80 -5.21 -7.57 9.27
N TRP A 81 -5.54 -6.82 10.33
CA TRP A 81 -5.39 -7.24 11.72
C TRP A 81 -6.32 -8.40 12.08
N PHE A 82 -7.58 -8.34 11.63
CA PHE A 82 -8.56 -9.41 11.87
C PHE A 82 -8.29 -10.67 11.04
N ALA A 83 -7.81 -10.51 9.81
CA ALA A 83 -7.52 -11.64 8.93
C ALA A 83 -6.20 -12.36 9.28
N GLY A 84 -5.19 -11.64 9.78
CA GLY A 84 -3.88 -12.22 10.11
C GLY A 84 -3.78 -12.77 11.53
N ARG A 85 -3.11 -13.92 11.69
CA ARG A 85 -2.94 -14.59 12.99
C ARG A 85 -1.68 -14.12 13.73
N ARG A 86 -0.62 -13.79 12.98
CA ARG A 86 0.68 -13.33 13.50
C ARG A 86 0.99 -11.92 13.00
N LEU A 87 1.82 -11.16 13.73
CA LEU A 87 2.21 -9.80 13.32
C LEU A 87 2.78 -9.73 11.90
N ALA A 88 3.66 -10.66 11.52
CA ALA A 88 4.22 -10.74 10.16
C ALA A 88 3.15 -10.98 9.09
N GLU A 89 2.13 -11.79 9.41
CA GLU A 89 1.02 -12.09 8.50
C GLU A 89 0.09 -10.88 8.35
N ARG A 90 -0.23 -10.20 9.47
CA ARG A 90 -1.03 -8.96 9.47
C ARG A 90 -0.34 -7.87 8.68
N PHE A 91 0.98 -7.72 8.83
CA PHE A 91 1.77 -6.79 8.06
C PHE A 91 1.76 -7.14 6.56
N ALA A 92 1.97 -8.40 6.20
CA ALA A 92 1.93 -8.83 4.80
C ALA A 92 0.53 -8.64 4.19
N LEU A 93 -0.55 -8.96 4.92
CA LEU A 93 -1.93 -8.72 4.48
C LEU A 93 -2.19 -7.22 4.25
N PHE A 94 -1.67 -6.36 5.12
CA PHE A 94 -1.79 -4.91 4.96
C PHE A 94 -1.11 -4.44 3.68
N CYS A 95 0.15 -4.85 3.45
CA CYS A 95 0.87 -4.51 2.22
C CYS A 95 0.15 -5.04 0.97
N PHE A 96 -0.41 -6.25 1.04
CA PHE A 96 -1.20 -6.85 -0.04
C PHE A 96 -2.46 -6.04 -0.34
N ALA A 97 -3.25 -5.74 0.69
CA ALA A 97 -4.50 -5.00 0.58
C ALA A 97 -4.26 -3.58 0.10
N PHE A 98 -3.25 -2.88 0.65
CA PHE A 98 -2.87 -1.53 0.25
C PHE A 98 -2.44 -1.47 -1.22
N ALA A 99 -1.59 -2.40 -1.65
CA ALA A 99 -1.14 -2.46 -3.04
C ALA A 99 -2.27 -2.74 -4.03
N LEU A 100 -3.16 -3.68 -3.71
CA LEU A 100 -4.31 -3.96 -4.56
C LEU A 100 -5.30 -2.80 -4.58
N TRP A 101 -5.55 -2.18 -3.42
CA TRP A 101 -6.42 -1.02 -3.31
C TRP A 101 -5.93 0.11 -4.23
N ASP A 102 -4.65 0.44 -4.15
CA ASP A 102 -4.03 1.52 -4.93
C ASP A 102 -4.02 1.23 -6.44
N ILE A 103 -3.66 0.00 -6.84
CA ILE A 103 -3.72 -0.41 -8.26
C ILE A 103 -5.15 -0.33 -8.80
N PHE A 104 -6.12 -0.88 -8.06
CA PHE A 104 -7.50 -0.92 -8.54
C PHE A 104 -8.18 0.44 -8.47
N TYR A 105 -7.73 1.36 -7.62
CA TYR A 105 -8.18 2.75 -7.63
C TYR A 105 -7.97 3.36 -9.02
N TYR A 106 -6.77 3.22 -9.59
CA TYR A 106 -6.47 3.67 -10.94
C TYR A 106 -7.21 2.88 -12.03
N VAL A 107 -7.42 1.57 -11.85
CA VAL A 107 -8.23 0.77 -12.77
C VAL A 107 -9.67 1.30 -12.83
N TRP A 108 -10.28 1.57 -11.68
CA TRP A 108 -11.65 2.10 -11.61
C TRP A 108 -11.75 3.50 -12.19
N LEU A 109 -10.78 4.39 -11.91
CA LEU A 109 -10.73 5.70 -12.56
C LEU A 109 -10.60 5.56 -14.08
N LYS A 110 -9.82 4.58 -14.57
CA LYS A 110 -9.65 4.36 -16.01
C LYS A 110 -10.94 3.89 -16.65
N VAL A 111 -11.68 3.01 -15.98
CA VAL A 111 -12.97 2.50 -16.45
C VAL A 111 -14.04 3.59 -16.45
N ILE A 112 -14.12 4.42 -15.41
CA ILE A 112 -15.21 5.39 -15.21
C ILE A 112 -14.95 6.70 -15.97
N LEU A 113 -13.72 7.20 -15.94
CA LEU A 113 -13.36 8.53 -16.46
C LEU A 113 -12.46 8.47 -17.71
N GLY A 114 -11.97 7.29 -18.11
CA GLY A 114 -10.92 7.18 -19.12
C GLY A 114 -9.55 7.70 -18.66
N TRP A 115 -9.42 8.06 -17.37
CA TRP A 115 -8.25 8.68 -16.76
C TRP A 115 -7.48 7.66 -15.88
N PRO A 116 -6.13 7.63 -15.88
CA PRO A 116 -5.24 8.59 -16.51
C PRO A 116 -5.08 8.35 -18.02
N SER A 117 -4.71 9.40 -18.75
CA SER A 117 -4.45 9.31 -20.19
C SER A 117 -3.18 8.50 -20.49
N SER A 118 -2.17 8.58 -19.62
CA SER A 118 -0.97 7.75 -19.65
C SER A 118 -0.49 7.44 -18.22
N LEU A 119 0.41 6.47 -18.07
CA LEU A 119 1.02 6.20 -16.75
C LEU A 119 1.89 7.36 -16.23
N LEU A 120 2.32 8.28 -17.09
CA LEU A 120 3.12 9.45 -16.69
C LEU A 120 2.25 10.68 -16.40
N THR A 121 0.92 10.56 -16.47
CA THR A 121 0.01 11.64 -16.08
C THR A 121 0.16 11.91 -14.58
N TRP A 122 0.29 13.18 -14.22
CA TRP A 122 0.39 13.62 -12.82
C TRP A 122 -0.95 13.49 -12.08
N ASP A 123 -0.87 13.19 -10.79
CA ASP A 123 -2.00 13.04 -9.89
C ASP A 123 -1.67 13.51 -8.47
N VAL A 124 -2.71 13.65 -7.66
CA VAL A 124 -2.62 13.77 -6.20
C VAL A 124 -2.82 12.38 -5.61
N LEU A 125 -1.78 11.85 -4.97
CA LEU A 125 -1.71 10.47 -4.50
C LEU A 125 -2.30 10.32 -3.10
N PHE A 126 -2.03 11.29 -2.23
CA PHE A 126 -2.46 11.37 -0.83
C PHE A 126 -2.31 12.82 -0.35
N LEU A 127 -2.99 13.21 0.71
CA LEU A 127 -2.94 14.54 1.33
C LEU A 127 -2.22 14.56 2.68
N ILE A 128 -1.98 13.39 3.29
CA ILE A 128 -1.38 13.27 4.63
C ILE A 128 0.09 12.83 4.52
N PRO A 129 1.04 13.45 5.26
CA PRO A 129 0.88 14.65 6.10
C PRO A 129 0.91 15.95 5.29
N LEU A 130 1.33 15.87 4.03
CA LEU A 130 1.36 16.93 3.03
C LEU A 130 0.83 16.35 1.71
N PRO A 131 0.42 17.17 0.74
CA PRO A 131 0.03 16.69 -0.58
C PRO A 131 1.16 15.92 -1.26
N TRP A 132 0.91 14.66 -1.58
CA TRP A 132 1.78 13.79 -2.35
C TRP A 132 1.38 13.92 -3.80
N ILE A 133 2.28 14.41 -4.63
CA ILE A 133 2.04 14.53 -6.07
C ILE A 133 3.06 13.73 -6.85
N GLY A 134 2.62 13.16 -7.97
CA GLY A 134 3.50 12.38 -8.83
C GLY A 134 2.81 11.82 -10.06
N PRO A 135 3.58 11.30 -11.02
CA PRO A 135 3.03 10.55 -12.15
C PRO A 135 2.39 9.24 -11.64
N VAL A 136 1.23 8.82 -12.19
CA VAL A 136 0.52 7.58 -11.76
C VAL A 136 1.42 6.34 -11.75
N LEU A 137 2.46 6.28 -12.58
CA LEU A 137 3.42 5.19 -12.58
C LEU A 137 4.14 5.02 -11.23
N SER A 138 4.42 6.11 -10.51
CA SER A 138 5.19 6.05 -9.27
C SER A 138 4.47 5.32 -8.12
N PRO A 139 3.20 5.60 -7.74
CA PRO A 139 2.49 4.80 -6.74
C PRO A 139 2.29 3.36 -7.22
N LEU A 140 2.04 3.12 -8.52
CA LEU A 140 1.92 1.77 -9.06
C LEU A 140 3.20 0.95 -8.87
N LEU A 141 4.38 1.55 -9.04
CA LEU A 141 5.66 0.86 -8.77
C LEU A 141 5.84 0.54 -7.28
N VAL A 142 5.44 1.45 -6.38
CA VAL A 142 5.45 1.18 -4.93
C VAL A 142 4.48 0.04 -4.60
N SER A 143 3.27 0.08 -5.16
CA SER A 143 2.26 -0.95 -4.98
C SER A 143 2.69 -2.32 -5.51
N LEU A 144 3.32 -2.38 -6.68
CA LEU A 144 3.92 -3.63 -7.20
C LEU A 144 5.04 -4.15 -6.29
N SER A 145 5.86 -3.26 -5.73
CA SER A 145 6.90 -3.61 -4.77
C SER A 145 6.32 -4.20 -3.48
N LEU A 146 5.32 -3.53 -2.89
CA LEU A 146 4.61 -3.99 -1.70
C LEU A 146 3.88 -5.31 -1.93
N LEU A 147 3.22 -5.47 -3.08
CA LEU A 147 2.54 -6.69 -3.47
C LEU A 147 3.53 -7.85 -3.57
N THR A 148 4.64 -7.64 -4.26
CA THR A 148 5.70 -8.65 -4.41
C THR A 148 6.29 -9.03 -3.06
N GLY A 149 6.66 -8.05 -2.25
CA GLY A 149 7.21 -8.27 -0.91
C GLY A 149 6.24 -9.02 0.00
N SER A 150 4.96 -8.67 -0.04
CA SER A 150 3.90 -9.38 0.68
C SER A 150 3.80 -10.85 0.26
N LEU A 151 3.74 -11.14 -1.05
CA LEU A 151 3.68 -12.51 -1.56
C LEU A 151 4.91 -13.33 -1.17
N ILE A 152 6.10 -12.73 -1.15
CA ILE A 152 7.32 -13.39 -0.66
C ILE A 152 7.21 -13.73 0.83
N ILE A 153 6.75 -12.80 1.66
CA ILE A 153 6.54 -13.04 3.10
C ILE A 153 5.52 -14.17 3.30
N PHE A 154 4.38 -14.15 2.60
CA PHE A 154 3.40 -15.23 2.68
C PHE A 154 3.97 -16.57 2.25
N LYS A 155 4.71 -16.60 1.15
CA LYS A 155 5.34 -17.81 0.64
C LYS A 155 6.28 -18.40 1.70
N ARG A 156 7.08 -17.56 2.37
CA ARG A 156 7.98 -17.96 3.46
C ARG A 156 7.20 -18.50 4.67
N LEU A 157 6.19 -17.78 5.14
CA LEU A 157 5.35 -18.21 6.27
C LEU A 157 4.58 -19.50 5.96
N ASN A 158 4.20 -19.71 4.69
CA ASN A 158 3.50 -20.90 4.26
C ASN A 158 4.35 -22.16 4.31
N MET A 159 5.64 -22.02 4.01
CA MET A 159 6.63 -23.10 4.12
C MET A 159 7.05 -23.38 5.59
N GLY A 160 6.41 -22.76 6.57
CA GLY A 160 6.73 -22.94 7.99
C GLY A 160 7.87 -22.05 8.50
N GLY A 161 8.53 -21.31 7.61
CA GLY A 161 9.61 -20.39 7.98
C GLY A 161 9.13 -19.16 8.75
N VAL A 162 10.07 -18.47 9.36
CA VAL A 162 9.82 -17.26 10.16
C VAL A 162 10.20 -15.99 9.38
N PHE A 163 9.45 -14.91 9.60
CA PHE A 163 9.82 -13.56 9.16
C PHE A 163 9.81 -12.62 10.39
N ARG A 164 11.00 -12.16 10.79
CA ARG A 164 11.20 -11.32 11.98
C ARG A 164 12.28 -10.26 11.73
N PRO A 165 11.93 -9.12 11.11
CA PRO A 165 12.86 -8.01 10.92
C PRO A 165 13.42 -7.48 12.24
N ASN A 166 14.73 -7.23 12.29
CA ASN A 166 15.40 -6.56 13.40
C ASN A 166 15.42 -5.04 13.20
N TRP A 167 15.95 -4.31 14.18
CA TRP A 167 16.01 -2.86 14.14
C TRP A 167 16.81 -2.29 12.95
N ARG A 168 17.85 -2.99 12.46
CA ARG A 168 18.63 -2.53 11.29
C ARG A 168 17.81 -2.62 10.00
N GLU A 169 17.10 -3.73 9.82
CA GLU A 169 16.19 -3.93 8.69
C GLU A 169 15.06 -2.90 8.73
N TRP A 170 14.52 -2.59 9.92
CA TRP A 170 13.54 -1.51 10.09
C TRP A 170 14.10 -0.12 9.76
N ILE A 171 15.32 0.22 10.17
CA ILE A 171 15.94 1.51 9.82
C ILE A 171 16.08 1.65 8.31
N ILE A 172 16.55 0.60 7.62
CA ILE A 172 16.70 0.63 6.16
C ILE A 172 15.32 0.78 5.49
N ALA A 173 14.33 0.01 5.93
CA ALA A 173 12.97 0.08 5.38
C ALA A 173 12.34 1.46 5.61
N CYS A 174 12.41 2.01 6.83
CA CYS A 174 11.89 3.34 7.15
C CYS A 174 12.63 4.45 6.40
N GLY A 175 13.95 4.33 6.22
CA GLY A 175 14.73 5.24 5.37
C GLY A 175 14.28 5.18 3.91
N GLY A 176 13.98 3.98 3.40
CA GLY A 176 13.41 3.78 2.07
C GLY A 176 12.04 4.42 1.91
N VAL A 177 11.14 4.22 2.87
CA VAL A 177 9.82 4.88 2.90
C VAL A 177 9.98 6.41 2.93
N TRP A 178 10.89 6.94 3.75
CA TRP A 178 11.13 8.38 3.81
C TRP A 178 11.60 8.96 2.47
N LEU A 179 12.47 8.25 1.73
CA LEU A 179 12.87 8.66 0.38
C LEU A 179 11.70 8.62 -0.62
N ILE A 180 10.85 7.59 -0.55
CA ILE A 180 9.63 7.52 -1.36
C ILE A 180 8.73 8.73 -1.06
N LEU A 181 8.49 9.04 0.22
CA LEU A 181 7.68 10.20 0.61
C LEU A 181 8.30 11.51 0.12
N LEU A 182 9.63 11.67 0.26
CA LEU A 182 10.34 12.83 -0.25
C LEU A 182 10.17 13.00 -1.76
N SER A 183 10.13 11.91 -2.52
CA SER A 183 9.87 11.94 -3.96
C SER A 183 8.51 12.56 -4.32
N TYR A 184 7.52 12.45 -3.43
CA TYR A 184 6.17 12.97 -3.65
C TYR A 184 5.93 14.38 -3.09
N THR A 185 6.68 14.78 -2.06
CA THR A 185 6.42 16.02 -1.31
C THR A 185 7.45 17.12 -1.56
N VAL A 186 8.49 16.86 -2.35
CA VAL A 186 9.57 17.84 -2.58
C VAL A 186 9.07 19.10 -3.30
N ASP A 187 8.10 18.95 -4.21
CA ASP A 187 7.49 20.07 -4.93
C ASP A 187 6.23 20.58 -4.22
N LEU A 188 6.48 21.36 -3.17
CA LEU A 188 5.42 21.92 -2.33
C LEU A 188 4.59 22.97 -3.08
N ASP A 189 5.17 23.71 -4.02
CA ASP A 189 4.43 24.75 -4.72
C ASP A 189 3.38 24.16 -5.66
N ALA A 190 3.72 23.10 -6.39
CA ALA A 190 2.71 22.37 -7.15
C ALA A 190 1.73 21.61 -6.23
N GLY A 191 2.21 21.03 -5.13
CA GLY A 191 1.37 20.34 -4.14
C GLY A 191 0.32 21.24 -3.48
N PHE A 192 0.60 22.53 -3.33
CA PHE A 192 -0.36 23.53 -2.83
C PHE A 192 -1.08 24.31 -3.94
N GLY A 193 -0.96 23.88 -5.20
CA GLY A 193 -1.65 24.49 -6.34
C GLY A 193 -1.12 25.86 -6.77
N ARG A 194 0.10 26.23 -6.36
CA ARG A 194 0.72 27.52 -6.68
C ARG A 194 1.49 27.50 -8.00
N ALA A 195 1.90 26.34 -8.47
CA ALA A 195 2.71 26.16 -9.68
C ALA A 195 2.34 24.88 -10.45
N MET A 196 2.87 24.76 -11.67
CA MET A 196 2.92 23.48 -12.38
C MET A 196 3.97 22.56 -11.74
N PRO A 197 3.79 21.24 -11.77
CA PRO A 197 4.78 20.30 -11.26
C PRO A 197 6.11 20.39 -12.00
N GLU A 198 7.19 20.47 -11.25
CA GLU A 198 8.54 20.25 -11.75
C GLU A 198 8.76 18.78 -12.16
N PRO A 199 9.78 18.45 -12.97
CA PRO A 199 10.07 17.07 -13.34
C PRO A 199 10.21 16.14 -12.12
N TYR A 200 9.49 15.02 -12.16
CA TYR A 200 9.43 14.08 -11.02
C TYR A 200 10.79 13.49 -10.66
N ARG A 201 11.11 13.46 -9.37
CA ARG A 201 12.41 13.04 -8.80
C ARG A 201 12.48 11.52 -8.64
N TRP A 202 12.59 10.81 -9.77
CA TRP A 202 12.64 9.34 -9.84
C TRP A 202 13.74 8.70 -9.00
N GLU A 203 14.86 9.40 -8.79
CA GLU A 203 15.99 8.91 -8.02
C GLU A 203 15.61 8.57 -6.57
N PHE A 204 14.77 9.39 -5.93
CA PHE A 204 14.34 9.16 -4.56
C PHE A 204 13.41 7.94 -4.48
N LEU A 205 12.50 7.79 -5.46
CA LEU A 205 11.60 6.65 -5.55
C LEU A 205 12.37 5.34 -5.74
N ILE A 206 13.29 5.29 -6.71
CA ILE A 206 14.04 4.07 -7.05
C ILE A 206 14.92 3.65 -5.87
N VAL A 207 15.66 4.59 -5.27
CA VAL A 207 16.50 4.28 -4.11
C VAL A 207 15.65 3.84 -2.92
N GLY A 208 14.49 4.46 -2.71
CA GLY A 208 13.58 4.08 -1.64
C GLY A 208 13.00 2.67 -1.80
N ILE A 209 12.53 2.32 -3.00
CA ILE A 209 12.06 0.97 -3.33
C ILE A 209 13.19 -0.05 -3.17
N ALA A 210 14.38 0.25 -3.68
CA ALA A 210 15.55 -0.62 -3.57
C ALA A 210 15.95 -0.87 -2.11
N ALA A 211 15.93 0.17 -1.27
CA ALA A 211 16.19 0.05 0.16
C ALA A 211 15.17 -0.87 0.87
N GLY A 212 13.88 -0.70 0.56
CA GLY A 212 12.82 -1.58 1.09
C GLY A 212 13.01 -3.05 0.69
N PHE A 213 13.28 -3.32 -0.58
CA PHE A 213 13.56 -4.67 -1.06
C PHE A 213 14.82 -5.27 -0.45
N PHE A 214 15.88 -4.47 -0.32
CA PHE A 214 17.12 -4.90 0.31
C PHE A 214 16.89 -5.27 1.78
N ALA A 215 16.14 -4.46 2.54
CA ALA A 215 15.76 -4.75 3.91
C ALA A 215 14.97 -6.06 4.03
N LEU A 216 14.01 -6.28 3.12
CA LEU A 216 13.23 -7.52 3.05
C LEU A 216 14.12 -8.74 2.81
N MET A 217 14.96 -8.70 1.77
CA MET A 217 15.85 -9.82 1.41
C MET A 217 16.84 -10.12 2.53
N ARG A 218 17.45 -9.07 3.10
CA ARG A 218 18.36 -9.20 4.24
C ARG A 218 17.69 -9.87 5.43
N SER A 219 16.44 -9.48 5.73
CA SER A 219 15.69 -10.06 6.84
C SER A 219 15.40 -11.55 6.61
N LEU A 220 14.95 -11.91 5.40
CA LEU A 220 14.64 -13.30 5.03
C LEU A 220 15.87 -14.21 5.11
N LEU A 221 17.00 -13.78 4.54
CA LEU A 221 18.26 -14.52 4.58
C LEU A 221 18.75 -14.70 6.02
N ARG A 222 18.69 -13.64 6.83
CA ARG A 222 19.09 -13.74 8.24
C ARG A 222 18.21 -14.71 9.02
N THR A 223 16.89 -14.68 8.82
CA THR A 223 15.98 -15.61 9.50
C THR A 223 16.18 -17.05 9.06
N ALA A 224 16.52 -17.29 7.79
CA ALA A 224 16.82 -18.64 7.30
C ALA A 224 18.09 -19.21 7.94
N ASN A 225 19.18 -18.43 7.99
CA ASN A 225 20.44 -18.88 8.59
C ASN A 225 20.31 -19.16 10.10
N LEU A 226 19.45 -18.41 10.80
CA LEU A 226 19.20 -18.65 12.22
C LEU A 226 18.44 -19.96 12.46
N GLU A 227 17.53 -20.33 11.57
CA GLU A 227 16.81 -21.61 11.64
C GLU A 227 17.76 -22.79 11.40
N GLU A 228 18.61 -22.72 10.37
CA GLU A 228 19.62 -23.75 10.08
C GLU A 228 20.58 -23.95 11.27
N SER A 229 21.04 -22.86 11.91
CA SER A 229 21.94 -22.95 13.07
C SER A 229 21.31 -23.51 14.35
N THR A 230 19.98 -23.61 14.43
CA THR A 230 19.28 -24.20 15.57
C THR A 230 18.92 -25.67 15.39
N ASP A 231 19.00 -26.16 14.15
CA ASP A 231 18.72 -27.57 13.80
C ASP A 231 20.00 -28.43 13.79
N GLU A 232 21.20 -27.81 13.84
CA GLU A 232 22.52 -28.44 14.05
C GLU A 232 22.86 -28.60 15.54
#